data_AF-A0A9E3IPI5-F1
#
_entry.id   AF-A0A9E3IPI5-F1
#
_cell.length_a   1.000
_cell.length_b   1.000
_cell.length_c   1.000
_cell.angle_alpha   90.00
_cell.angle_beta   90.00
_cell.angle_gamma   90.00
#
_symmetry.space_group_name_H-M   'P 1'
#
loop_
_entity.id
_entity.type
_entity.pdbx_description
1 polymer ?
#
loop_
_entity_poly.entity_id
_entity_poly.type
_entity_poly.pdbx_seq_one_letter_code
_entity_poly.pdbx_strand_id
1 'polypeptide(L)' 'MRTIRLGAGAGYSGDRIEPALELAEHGDLDYLIFECLAERTIAL' A
#
# COMPACT_ATOMS: atom_id res chain seq x y z
N MET A 1 11.44 -23.46 6.35
CA MET A 1 11.02 -22.08 6.67
C MET A 1 9.82 -21.75 5.80
N ARG A 2 8.80 -21.06 6.33
CA ARG A 2 7.65 -20.58 5.55
C ARG A 2 7.99 -19.23 4.93
N THR A 3 7.73 -19.06 3.64
CA THR A 3 7.82 -17.76 2.96
C THR A 3 6.60 -16.92 3.33
N ILE A 4 6.82 -15.64 3.66
CA ILE A 4 5.75 -14.67 3.92
C ILE A 4 5.84 -13.56 2.88
N ARG A 5 4.70 -13.20 2.29
CA ARG A 5 4.58 -12.18 1.24
C ARG A 5 3.90 -10.95 1.82
N LEU A 6 4.61 -9.82 1.77
CA LEU A 6 4.15 -8.53 2.29
C LEU A 6 4.03 -7.55 1.13
N GLY A 7 2.92 -6.83 1.07
CA GLY A 7 2.75 -5.68 0.20
C GLY A 7 2.48 -4.41 1.00
N ALA A 8 2.74 -3.25 0.40
CA ALA A 8 2.49 -1.97 1.02
C ALA A 8 1.82 -1.01 0.04
N GLY A 9 0.90 -0.19 0.53
CA GLY A 9 0.17 0.81 -0.25
C GLY A 9 -0.25 2.01 0.59
N ALA A 10 -0.77 3.04 -0.07
CA ALA A 10 -1.16 4.28 0.59
C ALA A 10 -2.42 4.12 1.45
N GLY A 11 -2.37 4.58 2.69
CA GLY A 11 -3.51 4.57 3.62
C GLY A 11 -4.30 5.89 3.64
N TYR A 12 -3.74 6.95 3.04
CA TYR A 12 -4.36 8.27 2.97
C TYR A 12 -5.29 8.39 1.75
N SER A 13 -6.52 8.84 1.96
CA SER A 13 -7.54 8.97 0.90
C SER A 13 -7.21 9.98 -0.19
N GLY A 14 -6.25 10.88 0.04
CA GLY A 14 -5.77 11.84 -0.95
C GLY A 14 -4.54 11.36 -1.73
N ASP A 15 -4.05 10.15 -1.46
CA ASP A 15 -2.96 9.52 -2.20
C ASP A 15 -3.52 8.48 -3.20
N ARG A 16 -2.63 7.86 -3.99
CA ARG A 16 -2.96 6.84 -4.97
C ARG A 16 -3.28 5.52 -4.29
N ILE A 17 -4.57 5.18 -4.23
CA ILE A 17 -5.06 3.93 -3.67
C ILE A 17 -5.02 2.77 -4.68
N GLU A 18 -5.01 3.09 -5.97
CA GLU A 18 -5.07 2.11 -7.06
C GLU A 18 -3.96 1.03 -6.99
N PRO A 19 -2.69 1.37 -6.64
CA PRO A 19 -1.66 0.35 -6.47
C PRO A 19 -1.93 -0.59 -5.28
N ALA A 20 -2.52 -0.10 -4.20
CA ALA A 20 -2.88 -0.93 -3.05
C ALA A 20 -4.01 -1.91 -3.41
N LEU A 21 -4.95 -1.48 -4.26
CA LEU A 21 -6.01 -2.33 -4.79
C LEU A 21 -5.46 -3.43 -5.69
N GLU A 22 -4.55 -3.11 -6.61
CA GLU A 22 -3.91 -4.09 -7.48
C GLU A 22 -3.15 -5.16 -6.67
N LEU A 23 -2.45 -4.75 -5.62
CA LEU A 23 -1.78 -5.67 -4.69
C LEU A 23 -2.76 -6.56 -3.92
N ALA A 24 -3.92 -6.02 -3.50
CA ALA A 24 -4.96 -6.79 -2.82
C ALA A 24 -5.62 -7.82 -3.76
N GLU A 25 -5.82 -7.47 -5.02
CA GLU A 25 -6.48 -8.32 -6.01
C GLU A 25 -5.55 -9.38 -6.62
N HIS A 26 -4.26 -9.05 -6.80
CA HIS A 26 -3.35 -9.86 -7.62
C HIS A 26 -2.00 -10.19 -6.96
N GLY A 27 -1.69 -9.64 -5.79
CA GLY A 27 -0.35 -9.72 -5.19
C GLY A 27 0.03 -11.04 -4.51
N ASP A 28 -0.94 -11.93 -4.26
CA ASP A 28 -0.76 -13.17 -3.48
C ASP A 28 -0.09 -12.88 -2.13
N LEU A 29 -0.63 -11.91 -1.38
CA LEU A 29 -0.03 -11.40 -0.15
C LEU A 29 -0.61 -12.10 1.08
N ASP A 30 0.25 -12.43 2.05
CA ASP A 30 -0.21 -12.81 3.38
C ASP A 30 -0.69 -11.56 4.15
N TYR A 31 -0.08 -10.40 3.89
CA TYR A 31 -0.42 -9.13 4.54
C TYR A 31 -0.27 -7.95 3.57
N LEU A 32 -1.24 -7.04 3.60
CA LEU A 32 -1.19 -5.72 2.99
C LEU A 32 -1.07 -4.66 4.09
N ILE A 33 -0.04 -3.83 3.98
CA ILE A 33 0.30 -2.80 4.97
C ILE A 33 -0.07 -1.44 4.37
N PHE A 34 -0.80 -0.64 5.13
CA PHE A 34 -1.06 0.75 4.76
C PHE A 34 -0.05 1.65 5.47
N GLU A 35 0.60 2.53 4.72
CA GLU A 35 1.37 3.60 5.32
C GLU A 35 0.42 4.63 5.96
N CYS A 36 0.89 5.29 7.03
CA CYS A 36 0.12 6.30 7.77
C CYS A 36 0.70 7.72 7.58
N LEU A 37 1.70 7.85 6.73
CA LEU A 37 2.41 9.07 6.42
C LEU A 37 1.68 9.81 5.29
N ALA A 38 0.76 10.69 5.67
CA ALA A 38 0.29 11.74 4.76
C ALA A 38 1.42 12.77 4.54
N GLU A 39 2.46 12.42 3.76
CA GLU A 39 3.52 13.36 3.40
C GLU A 39 2.94 14.40 2.44
N ARG A 40 2.49 15.53 2.99
CA ARG A 40 2.14 16.72 2.20
C ARG A 40 3.41 17.47 1.79
N THR A 41 4.25 16.87 0.95
CA THR A 41 5.22 17.67 0.17
C THR A 41 4.47 18.22 -1.05
N ILE A 42 3.59 19.20 -0.80
CA ILE A 42 2.97 19.99 -1.87
C ILE A 42 4.04 20.96 -2.36
N ALA A 43 4.81 20.54 -3.35
CA ALA A 43 5.55 21.46 -4.20
C ALA A 43 4.56 22.06 -5.21
N LEU A 44 3.82 23.09 -4.79
CA LEU A 44 3.18 24.04 -5.69
C LEU A 44 4.07 25.28 -5.81
#